data_AF-A0A661WP05-F1
#
_entry.id   AF-A0A661WP05-F1
#
_cell.length_a   1.000
_cell.length_b   1.000
_cell.length_c   1.000
_cell.angle_alpha   90.00
_cell.angle_beta   90.00
_cell.angle_gamma   90.00
#
_symmetry.space_group_name_H-M   'P 1'
#
loop_
_entity.id
_entity.type
_entity.pdbx_description
1 polymer ?
#
loop_
_entity_poly.entity_id
_entity_poly.type
_entity_poly.pdbx_seq_one_letter_code
_entity_poly.pdbx_strand_id
1 'polypeptide(L)' 'MYSANGRKKENKENAKEPKHFSSSMICNKCGFIEENSSAVFGEKSMCNSCMSTDVRFEYK' A
#
# COMPACT_ATOMS: atom_id res chain seq x y z
N MET A 1 -38.01 14.19 -35.50
CA MET A 1 -37.30 13.18 -34.69
C MET A 1 -36.01 13.81 -34.22
N TYR A 2 -35.90 14.24 -32.97
CA TYR A 2 -34.68 14.85 -32.43
C TYR A 2 -34.21 14.03 -31.23
N SER A 3 -33.27 13.12 -31.45
CA SER A 3 -32.57 12.44 -30.36
C SER A 3 -31.37 13.31 -29.98
N ALA A 4 -31.51 14.02 -28.87
CA ALA A 4 -30.42 14.67 -28.18
C ALA A 4 -29.67 13.66 -27.27
N ASN A 5 -28.42 14.00 -26.98
CA ASN A 5 -27.51 13.44 -25.98
C ASN A 5 -26.70 12.18 -26.34
N GLY A 6 -25.40 12.41 -26.42
CA GLY A 6 -24.36 11.39 -26.30
C GLY A 6 -23.01 12.03 -26.00
N ARG A 7 -22.93 12.90 -24.97
CA ARG A 7 -21.66 13.38 -24.42
C ARG A 7 -20.88 12.14 -23.95
N LYS A 8 -19.93 11.68 -24.77
CA LYS A 8 -18.94 10.68 -24.36
C LYS A 8 -18.18 11.27 -23.17
N LYS A 9 -18.47 10.80 -21.96
CA LYS A 9 -17.58 10.95 -20.83
C LYS A 9 -16.34 10.15 -21.18
N GLU A 10 -15.27 10.86 -21.52
CA GLU A 10 -13.92 10.33 -21.44
C GLU A 10 -13.76 9.76 -20.02
N ASN A 11 -13.77 8.44 -19.90
CA ASN A 11 -13.25 7.77 -18.72
C ASN A 11 -11.76 8.09 -18.68
N LYS A 12 -11.45 9.23 -18.07
CA LYS A 12 -10.12 9.51 -17.55
C LYS A 12 -9.96 8.54 -16.40
N GLU A 13 -9.57 7.31 -16.74
CA GLU A 13 -9.01 6.31 -15.83
C GLU A 13 -7.81 6.99 -15.16
N ASN A 14 -8.11 7.78 -14.13
CA ASN A 14 -7.20 8.04 -13.06
C ASN A 14 -7.05 6.67 -12.41
N ALA A 15 -6.15 5.85 -12.96
CA ALA A 15 -5.41 4.90 -12.17
C ALA A 15 -4.87 5.74 -11.02
N LYS A 16 -5.61 5.74 -9.90
CA LYS A 16 -5.07 6.11 -8.61
C LYS A 16 -3.97 5.08 -8.44
N GLU A 17 -2.76 5.40 -8.90
CA GLU A 17 -1.59 4.68 -8.45
C GLU A 17 -1.78 4.54 -6.95
N PRO A 18 -1.80 3.30 -6.40
CA PRO A 18 -1.82 3.15 -4.97
C PRO A 18 -0.66 4.02 -4.51
N LYS A 19 -0.93 5.06 -3.71
CA LYS A 19 0.14 5.88 -3.15
C LYS A 19 1.04 4.86 -2.45
N HIS A 20 2.16 4.53 -3.07
CA HIS A 20 3.19 3.69 -2.48
C HIS A 20 3.74 4.55 -1.35
N PHE A 21 3.06 4.52 -0.21
CA PHE A 21 3.63 4.96 1.04
C PHE A 21 4.69 3.91 1.33
N SER A 22 5.93 4.22 0.94
CA SER A 22 7.11 3.44 1.34
C SER A 22 7.08 3.36 2.86
N SER A 23 6.58 2.24 3.35
CA SER A 23 6.42 1.97 4.77
C SER A 23 7.57 1.08 5.14
N SER A 24 8.49 1.58 5.95
CA SER A 24 9.59 0.77 6.45
C SER A 24 9.05 -0.08 7.59
N MET A 25 9.09 -1.41 7.46
CA MET A 25 8.80 -2.30 8.58
C MET A 25 10.08 -2.49 9.39
N ILE A 26 9.99 -2.29 10.69
CA ILE A 26 11.10 -2.44 11.62
C ILE A 26 10.76 -3.53 12.62
N CYS A 27 11.61 -4.54 12.74
CA CYS A 27 11.45 -5.56 13.76
C CYS A 27 11.95 -5.09 15.11
N ASN A 28 11.08 -5.15 16.13
CA ASN A 28 11.42 -4.75 17.49
C ASN A 28 12.35 -5.76 18.19
N LYS A 29 12.46 -7.00 17.69
CA LYS A 29 13.31 -8.05 18.28
C LYS A 29 14.75 -8.00 17.80
N CYS A 30 14.97 -7.89 16.48
CA CYS A 30 16.31 -7.94 15.90
C CYS A 30 16.76 -6.63 15.25
N GLY A 31 15.88 -5.62 15.17
CA GLY A 31 16.21 -4.34 14.54
C GLY A 31 16.27 -4.38 13.02
N PHE A 32 15.88 -5.49 12.38
CA PHE A 32 15.83 -5.61 10.92
C PHE A 32 14.84 -4.60 10.34
N ILE A 33 15.26 -3.88 9.29
CA ILE A 33 14.47 -2.86 8.60
C ILE A 33 14.20 -3.34 7.19
N GLU A 34 12.92 -3.35 6.80
CA GLU A 34 12.47 -3.71 5.47
C GLU A 34 11.81 -2.49 4.82
N GLU A 35 12.49 -1.87 3.84
CA GLU A 35 12.14 -0.55 3.30
C GLU A 35 10.96 -0.57 2.31
N ASN A 36 10.50 -1.75 1.89
CA ASN A 36 9.44 -1.95 0.89
C ASN A 36 8.30 -2.84 1.41
N SER A 37 8.04 -2.84 2.72
CA SER A 37 6.95 -3.65 3.26
C SER A 37 5.60 -3.00 2.99
N SER A 38 4.73 -3.76 2.33
CA SER A 38 3.32 -3.40 2.15
C SER A 38 2.53 -3.94 3.34
N ALA A 39 2.22 -3.10 4.31
CA ALA A 39 1.31 -3.50 5.39
C ALA A 39 -0.14 -3.47 4.90
N VAL A 40 -0.77 -4.64 4.76
CA VAL A 40 -2.22 -4.72 4.56
C VAL A 40 -2.91 -4.62 5.93
N PHE A 41 -3.89 -3.74 6.05
CA PHE A 41 -4.64 -3.56 7.30
C PHE A 41 -5.30 -4.88 7.72
N GLY A 42 -4.95 -5.40 8.91
CA GLY A 42 -5.45 -6.68 9.43
C GLY A 42 -4.57 -7.90 9.13
N GLU A 43 -3.49 -7.75 8.35
CA GLU A 43 -2.52 -8.81 8.13
C GLU A 43 -1.40 -8.79 9.18
N LYS A 44 -1.02 -9.98 9.69
CA LYS A 44 0.11 -10.10 10.61
C LYS A 44 1.41 -10.09 9.82
N SER A 45 2.16 -9.01 9.92
CA SER A 45 3.48 -8.94 9.31
C SER A 45 4.52 -9.63 10.18
N MET A 46 5.45 -10.35 9.55
CA MET A 46 6.52 -11.09 10.20
C MET A 46 7.87 -10.59 9.72
N CYS A 47 8.82 -10.48 10.65
CA CYS A 47 10.19 -10.15 10.33
C CYS A 47 10.86 -11.29 9.54
N ASN A 48 11.40 -10.98 8.36
CA ASN A 48 12.13 -11.96 7.55
C ASN A 48 13.45 -12.43 8.17
N SER A 49 14.03 -11.66 9.11
CA SER A 49 15.29 -12.01 9.75
C SER A 49 15.13 -12.96 10.95
N CYS A 50 14.12 -12.75 11.79
CA CYS A 50 13.96 -13.52 13.04
C CYS A 50 12.58 -14.20 13.19
N MET A 51 11.73 -14.11 12.16
CA MET A 51 10.35 -14.63 12.14
C MET A 51 9.45 -14.10 13.26
N SER A 52 9.85 -13.02 13.93
CA SER A 52 9.04 -12.37 14.95
C SER A 52 7.87 -11.61 14.31
N THR A 53 6.68 -11.71 14.91
CA THR A 53 5.51 -10.89 14.58
C THR A 53 5.53 -9.52 15.25
N ASP A 54 6.50 -9.29 16.15
CA ASP A 54 6.69 -8.02 16.83
C ASP A 54 7.46 -7.05 15.94
N VAL A 55 6.70 -6.34 15.10
CA VAL A 55 7.19 -5.41 14.10
C VAL A 55 6.38 -4.12 14.17
N ARG A 56 7.01 -3.00 13.84
CA ARG A 56 6.38 -1.67 13.74
C ARG A 56 6.58 -1.11 12.34
N PHE A 57 5.60 -0.36 11.84
CA PHE A 57 5.69 0.32 10.55
C PHE A 57 5.99 1.80 10.76
N GLU A 58 7.03 2.31 10.11
CA GLU A 58 7.27 3.75 9.99
C GLU A 58 6.85 4.22 8.60
N TYR A 59 5.91 5.16 8.58
CA TYR A 59 5.44 5.83 7.38
C TYR A 59 6.19 7.16 7.25
N LYS A 60 6.80 7.43 6.09
CA LYS A 60 7.39 8.74 5.78
C LYS A 60 6.36 9.72 5.22
#